data_AF-A0ABC9XH39-F1
#
_entry.id   AF-A0ABC9XH39-F1
#
_cell.length_a   1.000
_cell.length_b   1.000
_cell.length_c   1.000
_cell.angle_alpha   90.00
_cell.angle_beta   90.00
_cell.angle_gamma   90.00
#
_symmetry.space_group_name_H-M   'P 1'
#
loop_
_entity.id
_entity.type
_entity.pdbx_description
1 polymer ?
#
loop_
_entity_poly.entity_id
_entity_poly.type
_entity_poly.pdbx_seq_one_letter_code
_entity_poly.pdbx_strand_id
1 'polypeptide(L)'
;MSAGRPFLACACFFSDNIFVGRYGLHVRYRDEGQLRRDYGRALRERGCGSQEDFRAAVREIEAEVQRRKQLIHQSAERKAIISKCYKPKHPEVYILQDSFLAPDFLEIVRYCTSPDAHPHGLLRYIESFSDKRIYRLPDCVHRGVLPSVCR
;
A
#
# COMPACT_ATOMS: atom_id res chain seq x y z
N MET A 1 10.58 2.36 -26.51
CA MET A 1 9.65 3.11 -25.63
C MET A 1 8.81 2.09 -24.87
N SER A 2 9.13 1.78 -23.61
CA SER A 2 8.31 0.84 -22.83
C SER A 2 7.02 1.54 -22.44
N ALA A 3 5.88 1.05 -22.94
CA ALA A 3 4.57 1.44 -22.43
C ALA A 3 4.56 1.17 -20.91
N GLY A 4 4.32 2.21 -20.10
CA GLY A 4 4.29 2.08 -18.65
C GLY A 4 3.27 1.02 -18.25
N ARG A 5 3.63 0.15 -17.29
CA ARG A 5 2.71 -0.85 -16.75
C ARG A 5 1.41 -0.17 -16.29
N PRO A 6 0.23 -0.74 -16.62
CA PRO A 6 -1.03 -0.17 -16.18
C PRO A 6 -1.09 -0.14 -14.66
N PHE A 7 -1.69 0.91 -14.11
CA PHE A 7 -1.94 0.97 -12.68
C PHE A 7 -2.90 -0.16 -12.31
N LEU A 8 -2.47 -1.05 -11.41
CA LEU A 8 -3.29 -2.14 -10.92
C LEU A 8 -3.96 -1.71 -9.62
N ALA A 9 -5.28 -1.55 -9.67
CA ALA A 9 -6.12 -1.36 -8.50
C ALA A 9 -7.06 -2.56 -8.35
N CYS A 10 -7.28 -3.02 -7.11
CA CYS A 10 -8.40 -3.91 -6.83
C CYS A 10 -9.69 -3.22 -7.25
N ALA A 11 -10.60 -3.92 -7.92
CA ALA A 11 -11.93 -3.39 -8.24
C ALA A 11 -12.67 -2.87 -6.97
N CYS A 12 -12.43 -3.53 -5.83
CA CYS A 12 -12.95 -3.14 -4.53
C CYS A 12 -12.55 -1.71 -4.10
N PHE A 13 -11.46 -1.16 -4.62
CA PHE A 13 -11.03 0.20 -4.30
C PHE A 13 -12.09 1.25 -4.69
N PHE A 14 -12.91 0.98 -5.71
CA PHE A 14 -13.93 1.91 -6.20
C PHE A 14 -15.30 1.72 -5.56
N SER A 15 -15.51 0.66 -4.77
CA SER A 15 -16.81 0.33 -4.18
C SER A 15 -16.77 0.22 -2.66
N ASP A 16 -15.63 -0.14 -2.08
CA ASP A 16 -15.52 -0.51 -0.68
C ASP A 16 -14.83 0.59 0.13
N ASN A 17 -15.16 0.61 1.42
CA ASN A 17 -14.54 1.50 2.40
C ASN A 17 -14.63 2.98 1.99
N ILE A 18 -15.77 3.41 1.47
CA ILE A 18 -16.04 4.81 1.13
C ILE A 18 -16.52 5.51 2.39
N PHE A 19 -15.78 6.53 2.83
CA PHE A 19 -16.12 7.29 4.01
C PHE A 19 -17.16 8.38 3.66
N VAL A 20 -18.26 8.39 4.41
CA VAL A 20 -19.32 9.40 4.35
C VAL A 20 -19.17 10.28 5.58
N GLY A 21 -18.41 11.37 5.43
CA GLY A 21 -17.96 12.24 6.51
C GLY A 21 -19.10 12.89 7.28
N ARG A 22 -20.16 13.30 6.58
CA ARG A 22 -21.37 13.88 7.22
C ARG A 22 -22.03 12.97 8.26
N TYR A 23 -21.81 11.67 8.18
CA TYR A 23 -22.40 10.67 9.07
C TYR A 23 -21.33 9.84 9.80
N GLY A 24 -20.04 10.10 9.59
CA GLY A 24 -18.95 9.34 10.19
C GLY A 24 -19.03 7.83 9.91
N LEU A 25 -19.42 7.44 8.70
CA LEU A 25 -19.74 6.05 8.34
C LEU A 25 -18.94 5.59 7.11
N HIS A 26 -18.35 4.40 7.19
CA HIS A 26 -17.78 3.74 6.02
C HIS A 26 -18.82 2.83 5.38
N VAL A 27 -18.97 2.94 4.06
CA VAL A 27 -19.93 2.16 3.29
C VAL A 27 -19.28 1.43 2.14
N ARG A 28 -19.89 0.32 1.75
CA ARG A 28 -19.79 -0.23 0.39
C ARG A 28 -20.88 0.39 -0.47
N TYR A 29 -20.52 0.90 -1.64
CA TYR A 29 -21.43 1.53 -2.60
C TYR A 29 -21.37 0.85 -3.97
N ARG A 30 -22.54 0.45 -4.47
CA ARG A 30 -22.72 -0.02 -5.86
C ARG A 30 -23.74 0.84 -6.60
N ASP A 31 -24.86 1.11 -5.94
CA ASP A 31 -25.95 1.93 -6.42
C ASP A 31 -26.77 2.47 -5.23
N GLU A 32 -27.61 3.47 -5.49
CA GLU A 32 -28.48 4.07 -4.46
C GLU A 32 -29.41 3.04 -3.80
N GLY A 33 -29.90 2.06 -4.55
CA GLY A 33 -30.82 1.04 -4.05
C GLY A 33 -30.14 0.16 -3.00
N GLN A 34 -28.93 -0.29 -3.27
CA GLN A 34 -28.09 -1.02 -2.33
C GLN A 34 -27.77 -0.16 -1.09
N LEU A 35 -27.39 1.10 -1.27
CA LEU A 35 -27.11 2.00 -0.14
C LEU A 35 -28.33 2.17 0.79
N ARG A 36 -29.54 2.34 0.21
CA ARG A 36 -30.78 2.44 0.99
C ARG A 36 -31.08 1.16 1.77
N ARG A 37 -30.93 0.00 1.14
CA ARG A 37 -31.22 -1.30 1.77
C ARG A 37 -30.24 -1.61 2.89
N ASP A 38 -28.94 -1.46 2.63
CA ASP A 38 -27.90 -1.97 3.53
C ASP A 38 -27.57 -0.97 4.65
N TYR A 39 -27.56 0.33 4.34
CA TYR A 39 -27.12 1.38 5.26
C TYR A 39 -28.22 2.37 5.67
N GLY A 40 -29.42 2.26 5.09
CA GLY A 40 -30.50 3.23 5.32
C GLY A 40 -30.87 3.42 6.80
N ARG A 41 -30.87 2.34 7.59
CA ARG A 41 -31.10 2.44 9.04
C ARG A 41 -29.97 3.19 9.74
N ALA A 42 -28.72 2.79 9.51
CA ALA A 42 -27.55 3.41 10.13
C ALA A 42 -27.40 4.89 9.76
N LEU A 43 -27.74 5.25 8.52
CA LEU A 43 -27.78 6.63 8.05
C LEU A 43 -28.86 7.44 8.77
N ARG A 44 -30.08 6.91 8.92
CA ARG A 44 -31.17 7.57 9.67
C ARG A 44 -30.81 7.81 11.13
N GLU A 45 -30.23 6.81 11.80
CA GLU A 45 -29.74 6.93 13.19
C GLU A 45 -28.65 7.99 13.35
N ARG A 46 -27.97 8.37 12.26
CA ARG A 46 -26.92 9.39 12.21
C ARG A 46 -27.40 10.74 11.65
N GLY A 47 -28.71 10.94 11.48
CA GLY A 47 -29.29 12.22 11.07
C GLY A 47 -29.61 12.35 9.57
N CYS A 48 -29.57 11.25 8.79
CA CYS A 48 -30.08 11.24 7.41
C CYS A 48 -31.62 11.08 7.42
N GLY A 49 -32.34 12.13 7.80
CA GLY A 49 -33.79 12.08 8.02
C GLY A 49 -34.64 12.32 6.77
N SER A 50 -34.14 13.10 5.82
CA SER A 50 -34.89 13.50 4.63
C SER A 50 -34.38 12.86 3.33
N GLN A 51 -35.17 12.99 2.25
CA GLN A 51 -34.72 12.57 0.92
C GLN A 51 -33.57 13.45 0.40
N GLU A 52 -33.52 14.72 0.82
CA GLU A 52 -32.43 15.64 0.46
C GLU A 52 -31.12 15.26 1.15
N ASP A 53 -31.17 14.91 2.43
CA ASP A 53 -30.04 14.37 3.19
C ASP A 53 -29.44 13.15 2.50
N PHE A 54 -30.31 12.23 2.10
CA PHE A 54 -29.89 11.01 1.40
C PHE A 54 -29.23 11.33 0.06
N ARG A 55 -29.84 12.21 -0.76
CA ARG A 55 -29.24 12.66 -2.03
C ARG A 55 -27.88 13.31 -1.82
N ALA A 56 -27.72 14.05 -0.72
CA ALA A 56 -26.46 14.71 -0.41
C ALA A 56 -25.38 13.70 0.03
N ALA A 57 -25.75 12.63 0.76
CA ALA A 57 -24.84 11.50 1.02
C ALA A 57 -24.42 10.79 -0.27
N VAL A 58 -25.36 10.53 -1.19
CA VAL A 58 -25.07 9.92 -2.49
C VAL A 58 -24.07 10.77 -3.28
N ARG A 59 -24.30 12.09 -3.37
CA ARG A 59 -23.36 13.01 -4.05
C ARG A 59 -21.95 12.96 -3.47
N GLU A 60 -21.83 12.87 -2.15
CA GLU A 60 -20.53 12.78 -1.48
C GLU A 60 -19.82 11.46 -1.81
N ILE A 61 -20.54 10.35 -1.77
CA ILE A 61 -20.03 9.03 -2.14
C ILE A 61 -19.57 9.03 -3.60
N GLU A 62 -20.39 9.53 -4.51
CA GLU A 62 -20.06 9.59 -5.94
C GLU A 62 -18.85 10.47 -6.22
N ALA A 63 -18.75 11.63 -5.54
CA ALA A 63 -17.57 12.48 -5.63
C ALA A 63 -16.30 11.75 -5.18
N GLU A 64 -16.35 10.98 -4.10
CA GLU A 64 -15.20 10.18 -3.64
C GLU A 64 -14.84 9.06 -4.64
N VAL A 65 -15.84 8.36 -5.20
CA VAL A 65 -15.61 7.35 -6.24
C VAL A 65 -14.93 7.96 -7.47
N GLN A 66 -15.39 9.13 -7.91
CA GLN A 66 -14.77 9.84 -9.04
C GLN A 66 -13.36 10.31 -8.71
N ARG A 67 -13.14 10.85 -7.50
CA ARG A 67 -11.79 11.21 -7.04
C ARG A 67 -10.85 10.01 -7.08
N ARG A 68 -11.28 8.84 -6.59
CA ARG A 68 -10.50 7.58 -6.63
C ARG A 68 -10.15 7.15 -8.05
N LYS A 69 -11.08 7.27 -9.00
CA LYS A 69 -10.82 7.01 -10.43
C LYS A 69 -9.77 7.96 -11.01
N GLN A 70 -9.84 9.24 -10.65
CA GLN A 70 -8.88 10.25 -11.11
C GLN A 70 -7.48 10.08 -10.51
N LEU A 71 -7.33 9.48 -9.32
CA LEU A 71 -6.03 9.27 -8.68
C LEU A 71 -5.04 8.52 -9.60
N ILE A 72 -5.53 7.59 -10.42
CA ILE A 72 -4.70 6.84 -11.36
C ILE A 72 -4.06 7.78 -12.38
N HIS A 73 -4.89 8.58 -13.05
CA HIS A 73 -4.45 9.54 -14.06
C HIS A 73 -3.53 10.60 -13.45
N GLN A 74 -3.93 11.17 -12.32
CA GLN A 74 -3.13 12.19 -11.62
C GLN A 74 -1.80 11.62 -11.14
N SER A 75 -1.76 10.35 -10.69
CA SER A 75 -0.51 9.70 -10.28
C SER A 75 0.43 9.49 -11.46
N ALA A 76 -0.10 9.08 -12.62
CA ALA A 76 0.69 8.91 -13.83
C ALA A 76 1.25 10.26 -14.32
N GLU A 77 0.42 11.30 -14.33
CA GLU A 77 0.81 12.65 -14.69
C GLU A 77 1.89 13.22 -13.76
N ARG A 78 1.68 13.15 -12.44
CA ARG A 78 2.69 13.57 -11.45
C ARG A 78 4.00 12.82 -11.64
N LYS A 79 3.95 11.49 -11.85
CA LYS A 79 5.16 10.68 -12.08
C LYS A 79 5.89 11.11 -13.36
N ALA A 80 5.16 11.43 -14.43
CA ALA A 80 5.74 11.91 -15.68
C ALA A 80 6.41 13.28 -15.50
N ILE A 81 5.78 14.20 -14.76
CA ILE A 81 6.35 15.52 -14.45
C ILE A 81 7.62 15.37 -13.61
N ILE A 82 7.56 14.61 -12.52
CA ILE A 82 8.73 14.36 -11.65
C ILE A 82 9.87 13.73 -12.45
N SER A 83 9.58 12.72 -13.26
CA SER A 83 10.59 12.05 -14.09
C SER A 83 11.25 12.98 -15.11
N LYS A 84 10.57 14.05 -15.56
CA LYS A 84 11.12 15.02 -16.52
C LYS A 84 11.88 16.16 -15.84
N CYS A 85 11.39 16.61 -14.69
CA CYS A 85 11.81 17.88 -14.09
C CYS A 85 12.70 17.72 -12.85
N TYR A 86 12.59 16.60 -12.13
CA TYR A 86 13.31 16.42 -10.87
C TYR A 86 14.72 15.89 -11.11
N LYS A 87 15.72 16.57 -10.51
CA LYS A 87 17.10 16.08 -10.41
C LYS A 87 17.38 15.72 -8.95
N PRO A 88 17.65 14.45 -8.64
CA PRO A 88 18.06 14.05 -7.30
C PRO A 88 19.27 14.85 -6.82
N LYS A 89 19.21 15.38 -5.59
CA LYS A 89 20.35 16.06 -4.95
C LYS A 89 21.48 15.07 -4.63
N HIS A 90 21.10 13.85 -4.24
CA HIS A 90 21.98 12.74 -3.91
C HIS A 90 21.58 11.53 -4.75
N PRO A 91 22.04 11.40 -6.01
CA PRO A 91 21.68 10.26 -6.87
C PRO A 91 22.05 8.90 -6.26
N GLU A 92 23.10 8.85 -5.45
CA GLU A 92 23.65 7.66 -4.81
C GLU A 92 22.68 6.96 -3.83
N VAL A 93 21.72 7.68 -3.24
CA VAL A 93 20.75 7.08 -2.30
C VAL A 93 19.60 6.35 -3.02
N TYR A 94 19.45 6.56 -4.33
CA TYR A 94 18.45 5.87 -5.15
C TYR A 94 18.96 4.53 -5.70
N ILE A 95 20.23 4.23 -5.47
CA ILE A 95 20.86 2.95 -5.84
C ILE A 95 21.18 2.21 -4.55
N LEU A 96 20.54 1.05 -4.36
CA LEU A 96 20.89 0.16 -3.26
C LEU A 96 22.33 -0.31 -3.45
N GLN A 97 23.19 -0.04 -2.48
CA GLN A 97 24.57 -0.50 -2.46
C GLN A 97 24.71 -1.69 -1.52
N ASP A 98 25.55 -2.66 -1.90
CA ASP A 98 25.87 -3.81 -1.04
C ASP A 98 26.43 -3.39 0.33
N SER A 99 27.08 -2.23 0.40
CA SER A 99 27.62 -1.65 1.64
C SER A 99 26.55 -1.27 2.68
N PHE A 100 25.27 -1.23 2.28
CA PHE A 100 24.12 -1.02 3.17
C PHE A 100 23.53 -2.33 3.69
N LEU A 101 23.82 -3.45 3.01
CA LEU A 101 23.30 -4.77 3.35
C LEU A 101 24.22 -5.46 4.36
N ALA A 102 23.62 -6.23 5.27
CA ALA A 102 24.42 -7.04 6.20
C ALA A 102 25.31 -8.03 5.42
N PRO A 103 26.58 -8.25 5.81
CA PRO A 103 27.46 -9.21 5.14
C PRO A 103 26.83 -10.61 5.03
N ASP A 104 26.18 -11.05 6.09
CA ASP A 104 25.44 -12.33 6.16
C ASP A 104 24.28 -12.38 5.15
N PHE A 105 23.62 -11.24 4.90
CA PHE A 105 22.59 -11.16 3.85
C PHE A 105 23.19 -11.35 2.47
N LEU A 106 24.35 -10.75 2.20
CA LEU A 106 25.06 -10.93 0.94
C LEU A 106 25.49 -12.38 0.75
N GLU A 107 25.84 -13.09 1.82
CA GLU A 107 26.11 -14.54 1.80
C GLU A 107 24.87 -15.36 1.42
N ILE A 108 23.72 -15.04 2.03
CA ILE A 108 22.44 -15.66 1.68
C ILE A 108 22.12 -15.44 0.20
N VAL A 109 22.27 -14.21 -0.30
CA VAL A 109 22.04 -13.89 -1.72
C VAL A 109 22.97 -14.71 -2.61
N ARG A 110 24.28 -14.74 -2.32
CA ARG A 110 25.25 -15.55 -3.08
C ARG A 110 24.86 -17.03 -3.12
N TYR A 111 24.49 -17.60 -1.97
CA TYR A 111 24.04 -18.98 -1.88
C TYR A 111 22.78 -19.20 -2.73
N CYS A 112 21.75 -18.36 -2.56
CA CYS A 112 20.49 -18.46 -3.30
C CYS A 112 20.63 -18.30 -4.82
N THR A 113 21.65 -17.57 -5.29
CA THR A 113 21.96 -17.42 -6.72
C THR A 113 22.88 -18.51 -7.28
N SER A 114 23.38 -19.40 -6.43
CA SER A 114 24.26 -20.49 -6.87
C SER A 114 23.49 -21.63 -7.53
N PRO A 115 24.11 -22.41 -8.44
CA PRO A 115 23.45 -23.55 -9.09
C PRO A 115 22.96 -24.63 -8.13
N ASP A 116 23.65 -24.80 -6.99
CA ASP A 116 23.36 -25.84 -6.00
C ASP A 116 22.36 -25.39 -4.91
N ALA A 117 21.77 -24.20 -5.07
CA ALA A 117 20.87 -23.61 -4.08
C ALA A 117 19.61 -24.47 -3.89
N HIS A 118 19.40 -24.95 -2.66
CA HIS A 118 18.17 -25.64 -2.28
C HIS A 118 17.63 -25.17 -0.91
N PRO A 119 16.32 -25.30 -0.64
CA PRO A 119 15.69 -24.77 0.59
C PRO A 119 16.32 -25.28 1.89
N HIS A 120 16.70 -26.55 1.95
CA HIS A 120 17.33 -27.12 3.16
C HIS A 120 18.73 -26.55 3.42
N GLY A 121 19.50 -26.22 2.39
CA GLY A 121 20.84 -25.65 2.57
C GLY A 121 20.77 -24.16 2.95
N LEU A 122 19.69 -23.46 2.57
CA LEU A 122 19.43 -22.09 3.03
C LEU A 122 19.31 -22.00 4.55
N LEU A 123 18.80 -23.06 5.21
CA LEU A 123 18.67 -23.12 6.66
C LEU A 123 20.00 -22.94 7.41
N ARG A 124 21.14 -23.14 6.74
CA ARG A 124 22.47 -22.90 7.31
C ARG A 124 22.84 -21.42 7.42
N TYR A 125 22.13 -20.56 6.68
CA TYR A 125 22.41 -19.13 6.58
C TYR A 125 21.36 -18.26 7.28
N ILE A 126 20.28 -18.86 7.80
CA ILE A 126 19.17 -18.13 8.44
C ILE A 126 18.94 -18.62 9.86
N GLU A 127 18.61 -17.70 10.76
CA GLU A 127 18.36 -18.02 12.17
C GLU A 127 16.92 -18.49 12.36
N SER A 128 16.72 -19.61 13.07
CA SER A 128 15.40 -20.04 13.49
C SER A 128 15.00 -19.31 14.77
N PHE A 129 13.87 -18.60 14.76
CA PHE A 129 13.40 -17.86 15.94
C PHE A 129 12.50 -18.70 16.87
N SER A 130 12.01 -19.86 16.42
CA SER A 130 11.18 -20.75 17.24
C SER A 130 11.06 -22.15 16.62
N ASP A 131 10.45 -23.09 17.33
CA ASP A 131 10.08 -24.42 16.78
C ASP A 131 8.99 -24.34 15.70
N LYS A 132 8.31 -23.20 15.59
CA LYS A 132 7.47 -22.88 14.43
C LYS A 132 8.41 -22.40 13.34
N ARG A 133 8.25 -22.92 12.10
CA ARG A 133 9.00 -22.56 10.87
C ARG A 133 9.03 -21.05 10.57
N ILE A 134 9.70 -20.29 11.42
CA ILE A 134 9.78 -18.84 11.48
C ILE A 134 11.27 -18.54 11.52
N TYR A 135 11.74 -17.88 10.47
CA TYR A 135 13.15 -17.61 10.26
C TYR A 135 13.41 -16.11 10.25
N ARG A 136 14.60 -15.72 10.68
CA ARG A 136 15.09 -14.35 10.59
C ARG A 136 16.14 -14.25 9.50
N LEU A 137 16.03 -13.16 8.74
CA LEU A 137 17.00 -12.74 7.76
C LEU A 137 17.69 -11.48 8.30
N PRO A 138 19.01 -11.42 8.31
CA PRO A 138 19.71 -10.14 8.47
C PRO A 138 19.41 -9.30 7.22
N ASP A 139 19.05 -8.03 7.36
CA ASP A 139 18.63 -7.18 6.24
C ASP A 139 19.61 -6.02 6.00
N CYS A 140 19.95 -5.24 7.02
CA CYS A 140 20.80 -4.06 6.89
C CYS A 140 21.98 -4.06 7.90
N VAL A 141 23.07 -3.38 7.56
CA VAL A 141 24.17 -3.15 8.52
C VAL A 141 23.70 -2.26 9.66
N HIS A 142 23.83 -2.73 10.90
CA HIS A 142 23.60 -1.89 12.08
C HIS A 142 24.79 -0.96 12.31
N ARG A 143 24.89 0.12 11.53
CA ARG A 143 25.84 1.20 11.83
C ARG A 143 25.27 1.97 13.01
N GLY A 144 25.87 1.80 14.19
CA GLY A 144 25.40 2.30 15.48
C GLY A 144 24.72 3.67 15.41
N VAL A 145 23.40 3.65 15.59
CA VAL A 145 22.62 4.77 16.10
C VAL A 145 21.97 4.26 17.37
N LEU A 146 22.16 5.03 18.44
CA LEU A 146 21.79 4.81 19.83
C LEU A 146 20.53 3.95 20.07
N PRO A 147 20.53 3.06 21.09
CA PRO A 147 19.40 2.22 21.43
C PRO A 147 18.31 3.06 22.12
N SER A 148 17.58 3.88 21.37
CA SER A 148 16.46 4.64 21.96
C SER A 148 15.44 5.17 20.97
N VAL A 149 15.09 4.47 19.89
CA VAL A 149 13.83 4.79 19.16
C VAL A 149 13.20 3.53 18.58
N CYS A 150 12.75 2.64 19.46
CA CYS A 150 11.70 1.67 19.20
C CYS A 150 10.97 1.42 20.53
N ARG A 151 10.03 2.31 20.86
CA ARG A 151 8.89 2.02 21.72
C ARG A 151 7.64 2.42 20.96
#